data_AF-A0A6G3PD82-F1
#
_entry.id   AF-A0A6G3PD82-F1
#
_cell.length_a   1.000
_cell.length_b   1.000
_cell.length_c   1.000
_cell.angle_alpha   90.00
_cell.angle_beta   90.00
_cell.angle_gamma   90.00
#
_symmetry.space_group_name_H-M   'P 1'
#
loop_
_entity.id
_entity.type
_entity.pdbx_description
1 polymer ?
#
loop_
_entity_poly.entity_id
_entity_poly.type
_entity_poly.pdbx_seq_one_letter_code
_entity_poly.pdbx_strand_id
1 'polypeptide(L)'
;MDETEFWEIIDSTREAADGDPEDHADLLVERLTRLDPDSVLDFARHFEARYNRAYAWDLWGAAAVLLGGASDDAFDWFRCWLIGQGREVFEGALHDPDGLAELLEEFDEEYDGDGEELGYAADEAYEQLTGVVAPDLGLPPQPAEPLGTPVDFENEDALAARFPELWDRFGPAR
;
A
#
# COMPACT_ATOMS: atom_id res chain seq x y z
N MET A 1 -8.48 -1.73 18.11
CA MET A 1 -7.12 -2.32 18.10
C MET A 1 -6.06 -1.24 18.11
N ASP A 2 -4.88 -1.57 18.63
CA ASP A 2 -3.71 -0.70 18.55
C ASP A 2 -2.92 -0.91 17.25
N GLU A 3 -1.87 -0.11 17.07
CA GLU A 3 -1.02 -0.18 15.86
C GLU A 3 -0.23 -1.49 15.76
N THR A 4 0.16 -2.09 16.89
CA THR A 4 0.91 -3.36 16.88
C THR A 4 0.01 -4.47 16.38
N GLU A 5 -1.22 -4.56 16.90
CA GLU A 5 -2.22 -5.54 16.45
C GLU A 5 -2.57 -5.39 14.96
N PHE A 6 -2.64 -4.15 14.45
CA PHE A 6 -2.86 -3.87 13.03
C PHE A 6 -1.77 -4.52 12.15
N TRP A 7 -0.50 -4.27 12.48
CA TRP A 7 0.62 -4.81 11.71
C TRP A 7 0.73 -6.33 11.85
N GLU A 8 0.47 -6.89 13.04
CA GLU A 8 0.43 -8.34 13.23
C GLU A 8 -0.61 -9.03 12.35
N ILE A 9 -1.78 -8.40 12.14
CA ILE A 9 -2.80 -8.93 11.23
C ILE A 9 -2.28 -8.93 9.80
N ILE A 10 -1.80 -7.78 9.30
CA ILE A 10 -1.24 -7.64 7.95
C ILE A 10 -0.13 -8.67 7.69
N ASP A 11 0.83 -8.78 8.61
CA ASP A 11 1.96 -9.70 8.44
C ASP A 11 1.48 -11.15 8.41
N SER A 12 0.57 -11.53 9.32
CA SER A 12 0.05 -12.91 9.39
C SER A 12 -0.75 -13.32 8.15
N THR A 13 -1.46 -12.39 7.52
CA THR A 13 -2.27 -12.66 6.33
C THR A 13 -1.41 -12.65 5.08
N ARG A 14 -0.41 -11.76 4.99
CA ARG A 14 0.61 -11.77 3.92
C ARG A 14 1.38 -13.09 3.92
N GLU A 15 1.87 -13.53 5.07
CA GLU A 15 2.63 -14.79 5.19
C GLU A 15 1.78 -16.01 4.77
N ALA A 16 0.48 -15.98 5.07
CA ALA A 16 -0.43 -17.06 4.69
C ALA A 16 -0.79 -17.04 3.20
N ALA A 17 -0.67 -15.89 2.53
CA ALA A 17 -0.91 -15.71 1.09
C ALA A 17 0.31 -16.02 0.22
N ASP A 18 1.47 -16.34 0.82
CA ASP A 18 2.74 -16.59 0.10
C ASP A 18 3.13 -15.43 -0.86
N GLY A 19 2.77 -14.20 -0.48
CA GLY A 19 3.10 -12.98 -1.24
C GLY A 19 2.07 -12.57 -2.29
N ASP A 20 1.04 -13.38 -2.59
CA ASP A 20 0.00 -13.03 -3.56
C ASP A 20 -0.98 -11.96 -3.01
N PRO A 21 -1.15 -10.81 -3.66
CA PRO A 21 -2.01 -9.73 -3.15
C PRO A 21 -3.51 -10.03 -3.13
N GLU A 22 -4.02 -10.82 -4.08
CA GLU A 22 -5.44 -11.21 -4.13
C GLU A 22 -5.76 -12.17 -2.97
N ASP A 23 -4.96 -13.24 -2.83
CA ASP A 23 -5.10 -14.18 -1.72
C ASP A 23 -4.89 -13.48 -0.36
N HIS A 24 -4.01 -12.47 -0.30
CA HIS A 24 -3.81 -11.67 0.90
C HIS A 24 -5.08 -10.89 1.28
N ALA A 25 -5.74 -10.23 0.32
CA ALA A 25 -6.99 -9.51 0.59
C ALA A 25 -8.08 -10.45 1.12
N ASP A 26 -8.27 -11.62 0.50
CA ASP A 26 -9.23 -12.63 0.95
C ASP A 26 -8.95 -13.09 2.39
N LEU A 27 -7.69 -13.42 2.69
CA LEU A 27 -7.26 -13.85 4.03
C LEU A 27 -7.39 -12.73 5.06
N LEU A 28 -7.20 -11.47 4.64
CA LEU A 28 -7.40 -10.30 5.48
C LEU A 28 -8.88 -10.13 5.85
N VAL A 29 -9.80 -10.24 4.89
CA VAL A 29 -11.25 -10.25 5.14
C VAL A 29 -11.62 -11.39 6.10
N GLU A 30 -11.17 -12.62 5.83
CA GLU A 30 -11.40 -13.76 6.73
C GLU A 30 -10.90 -13.53 8.15
N ARG A 31 -9.76 -12.84 8.29
CA ARG A 31 -9.17 -12.56 9.60
C ARG A 31 -9.94 -11.50 10.35
N LEU A 32 -10.39 -10.45 9.66
CA LEU A 32 -11.14 -9.33 10.21
C LEU A 32 -12.57 -9.72 10.60
N THR A 33 -13.23 -10.59 9.84
CA THR A 33 -14.58 -11.12 10.17
C THR A 33 -14.63 -12.00 11.43
N ARG A 34 -13.46 -12.36 11.99
CA ARG A 34 -13.35 -13.06 13.29
C ARG A 34 -13.20 -12.09 14.47
N LEU A 35 -13.14 -10.79 14.21
CA LEU A 35 -13.10 -9.74 15.22
C LEU A 35 -14.51 -9.17 15.47
N ASP A 36 -14.64 -8.30 16.47
CA ASP A 36 -15.83 -7.48 16.64
C ASP A 36 -15.82 -6.26 15.68
N PRO A 37 -16.99 -5.70 15.33
CA PRO A 37 -17.07 -4.57 14.40
C PRO A 37 -16.28 -3.33 14.81
N ASP A 38 -16.16 -3.03 16.10
CA ASP A 38 -15.39 -1.87 16.57
C ASP A 38 -13.89 -2.06 16.29
N SER A 39 -13.38 -3.29 16.48
CA SER A 39 -12.01 -3.66 16.12
C SER A 39 -11.75 -3.56 14.61
N VAL A 40 -12.71 -3.90 13.75
CA VAL A 40 -12.59 -3.74 12.29
C VAL A 40 -12.53 -2.26 11.91
N LEU A 41 -13.33 -1.40 12.54
CA LEU A 41 -13.26 0.05 12.31
C LEU A 41 -11.94 0.65 12.79
N ASP A 42 -11.37 0.14 13.88
CA ASP A 42 -10.03 0.54 14.31
C ASP A 42 -8.95 0.10 13.31
N PHE A 43 -9.07 -1.09 12.73
CA PHE A 43 -8.20 -1.53 11.63
C PHE A 43 -8.31 -0.59 10.43
N ALA A 44 -9.54 -0.27 10.00
CA ALA A 44 -9.81 0.64 8.90
C ALA A 44 -9.17 2.03 9.14
N ARG A 45 -9.25 2.55 10.37
CA ARG A 45 -8.59 3.82 10.74
C ARG A 45 -7.07 3.75 10.61
N HIS A 46 -6.46 2.63 10.99
CA HIS A 46 -5.01 2.44 10.85
C HIS A 46 -4.60 2.35 9.38
N PHE A 47 -5.37 1.63 8.57
CA PHE A 47 -5.13 1.51 7.13
C PHE A 47 -5.24 2.87 6.45
N GLU A 48 -6.36 3.57 6.64
CA GLU A 48 -6.63 4.88 6.04
C GLU A 48 -5.61 5.95 6.46
N ALA A 49 -5.15 5.94 7.71
CA ALA A 49 -4.10 6.85 8.16
C ALA A 49 -2.76 6.62 7.42
N ARG A 50 -2.44 5.37 7.07
CA ARG A 50 -1.24 5.01 6.32
C ARG A 50 -1.39 5.31 4.84
N TYR A 51 -2.56 5.01 4.28
CA TYR A 51 -2.91 5.35 2.90
C TYR A 51 -2.72 6.85 2.63
N ASN A 52 -3.19 7.68 3.56
CA ASN A 52 -3.00 9.14 3.51
C ASN A 52 -1.55 9.58 3.71
N ARG A 53 -0.79 8.94 4.61
CA ARG A 53 0.65 9.24 4.81
C ARG A 53 1.49 8.90 3.58
N ALA A 54 1.11 7.87 2.83
CA ALA A 54 1.79 7.43 1.63
C ALA A 54 1.52 8.32 0.41
N TYR A 55 0.62 9.31 0.52
CA TYR A 55 0.36 10.25 -0.57
C TYR A 55 1.46 11.31 -0.71
N ALA A 56 2.59 10.90 -1.27
CA ALA A 56 3.80 11.71 -1.45
C ALA A 56 4.39 11.53 -2.86
N TRP A 57 4.90 12.63 -3.42
CA TRP A 57 5.48 12.65 -4.78
C TRP A 57 6.67 11.70 -4.95
N ASP A 58 7.53 11.59 -3.93
CA ASP A 58 8.69 10.70 -3.99
C ASP A 58 8.27 9.23 -4.03
N LEU A 59 7.24 8.85 -3.26
CA LEU A 59 6.72 7.48 -3.28
C LEU A 59 6.02 7.16 -4.61
N TRP A 60 5.29 8.13 -5.17
CA TRP A 60 4.68 7.97 -6.49
C TRP A 60 5.75 7.83 -7.59
N GLY A 61 6.86 8.56 -7.47
CA GLY A 61 8.01 8.39 -8.37
C GLY A 61 8.62 7.00 -8.29
N ALA A 62 8.77 6.45 -7.08
CA ALA A 62 9.24 5.07 -6.88
C ALA A 62 8.26 4.04 -7.47
N ALA A 63 6.96 4.20 -7.21
CA ALA A 63 5.91 3.37 -7.81
C ALA A 63 5.95 3.44 -9.35
N ALA A 64 6.22 4.62 -9.91
CA ALA A 64 6.33 4.80 -11.36
C ALA A 64 7.48 4.01 -11.98
N VAL A 65 8.60 3.87 -11.27
CA VAL A 65 9.73 3.05 -11.71
C VAL A 65 9.39 1.57 -11.62
N LEU A 66 8.76 1.13 -10.52
CA LEU A 66 8.39 -0.27 -10.28
C LEU A 66 7.32 -0.77 -11.26
N LEU A 67 6.27 0.04 -11.49
CA LEU A 67 5.10 -0.32 -12.30
C LEU A 67 5.25 0.03 -13.79
N GLY A 68 6.35 0.67 -14.17
CA GLY A 68 6.52 1.20 -15.53
C GLY A 68 5.50 2.26 -15.93
N GLY A 69 4.84 2.92 -14.96
CA GLY A 69 3.77 3.88 -15.19
C GLY A 69 3.27 4.58 -13.92
N ALA A 70 2.62 5.73 -14.07
CA ALA A 70 2.31 6.63 -12.95
C ALA A 70 0.86 7.16 -12.95
N SER A 71 -0.13 6.35 -13.37
CA SER A 71 -1.52 6.78 -13.26
C SER A 71 -1.94 6.98 -11.79
N ASP A 72 -2.96 7.82 -11.57
CA ASP A 72 -3.54 8.02 -10.24
C ASP A 72 -4.02 6.67 -9.65
N ASP A 73 -4.81 5.90 -10.41
CA ASP A 73 -5.36 4.62 -9.98
C ASP A 73 -4.25 3.61 -9.61
N ALA A 74 -3.19 3.50 -10.43
CA ALA A 74 -2.09 2.59 -10.15
C ALA A 74 -1.33 2.99 -8.86
N PHE A 75 -1.22 4.28 -8.58
CA PHE A 75 -0.60 4.74 -7.34
C PHE A 75 -1.50 4.53 -6.12
N ASP A 76 -2.81 4.64 -6.27
CA ASP A 76 -3.78 4.31 -5.22
C ASP A 76 -3.65 2.83 -4.83
N TRP A 77 -3.66 1.93 -5.81
CA TRP A 77 -3.48 0.49 -5.59
C TRP A 77 -2.10 0.16 -5.01
N PHE A 78 -1.04 0.79 -5.51
CA PHE A 78 0.31 0.60 -4.99
C PHE A 78 0.43 0.99 -3.52
N ARG A 79 -0.23 2.06 -3.07
CA ARG A 79 -0.22 2.46 -1.66
C ARG A 79 -0.90 1.42 -0.78
N CYS A 80 -1.98 0.81 -1.25
CA CYS A 80 -2.64 -0.29 -0.54
C CYS A 80 -1.74 -1.54 -0.48
N TRP A 81 -1.13 -1.91 -1.61
CA TRP A 81 -0.17 -3.02 -1.68
C TRP A 81 1.03 -2.79 -0.74
N LEU A 82 1.59 -1.58 -0.71
CA LEU A 82 2.71 -1.21 0.14
C LEU A 82 2.37 -1.32 1.63
N ILE A 83 1.13 -1.01 2.03
CA ILE A 83 0.65 -1.29 3.39
C ILE A 83 0.60 -2.80 3.64
N GLY A 84 0.15 -3.59 2.67
CA GLY A 84 0.15 -5.05 2.70
C GLY A 84 1.54 -5.68 2.89
N GLN A 85 2.60 -5.03 2.39
CA GLN A 85 3.99 -5.47 2.59
C GLN A 85 4.48 -5.37 4.04
N GLY A 86 3.67 -4.83 4.94
CA GLY A 86 3.95 -4.80 6.36
C GLY A 86 4.81 -3.61 6.78
N ARG A 87 5.07 -3.54 8.10
CA ARG A 87 5.60 -2.33 8.73
C ARG A 87 6.97 -1.92 8.22
N GLU A 88 7.88 -2.89 8.08
CA GLU A 88 9.27 -2.63 7.71
C GLU A 88 9.37 -2.02 6.32
N VAL A 89 8.72 -2.64 5.34
CA VAL A 89 8.70 -2.16 3.96
C VAL A 89 7.97 -0.81 3.87
N PHE A 90 6.80 -0.69 4.49
CA PHE A 90 6.02 0.55 4.46
C PHE A 90 6.77 1.75 5.05
N GLU A 91 7.27 1.64 6.28
CA GLU A 91 7.98 2.76 6.93
C GLU A 91 9.35 3.01 6.29
N GLY A 92 10.00 1.96 5.76
CA GLY A 92 11.22 2.09 4.96
C GLY A 92 10.99 2.91 3.69
N ALA A 93 9.96 2.57 2.93
CA ALA A 93 9.58 3.28 1.71
C ALA A 93 9.16 4.73 1.96
N LEU A 94 8.49 5.04 3.07
CA LEU A 94 8.18 6.42 3.44
C LEU A 94 9.42 7.23 3.81
N HIS A 95 10.45 6.58 4.37
CA HIS A 95 11.69 7.22 4.76
C HIS A 95 12.61 7.46 3.56
N ASP A 96 12.76 6.43 2.72
CA ASP A 96 13.62 6.41 1.54
C ASP A 96 12.98 5.53 0.45
N PRO A 97 12.22 6.14 -0.48
CA PRO A 97 11.54 5.38 -1.53
C PRO A 97 12.49 4.63 -2.48
N ASP A 98 13.71 5.11 -2.71
CA ASP A 98 14.70 4.38 -3.54
C ASP A 98 15.17 3.09 -2.85
N GLY A 99 15.20 3.09 -1.51
CA GLY A 99 15.51 1.92 -0.68
C GLY A 99 14.52 0.76 -0.81
N LEU A 100 13.38 0.94 -1.49
CA LEU A 100 12.55 -0.19 -1.94
C LEU A 100 13.35 -1.18 -2.80
N ALA A 101 14.40 -0.71 -3.47
CA ALA A 101 15.34 -1.55 -4.20
C ALA A 101 16.10 -2.54 -3.30
N GLU A 102 16.19 -2.34 -1.98
CA GLU A 102 16.78 -3.31 -1.06
C GLU A 102 15.72 -4.08 -0.27
N LEU A 103 14.59 -3.42 0.03
CA LEU A 103 13.50 -3.99 0.84
C LEU A 103 12.67 -5.02 0.07
N LEU A 104 12.58 -4.89 -1.25
CA LEU A 104 11.88 -5.84 -2.12
C LEU A 104 12.87 -6.89 -2.62
N GLU A 105 12.60 -8.17 -2.31
CA GLU A 105 13.38 -9.28 -2.86
C GLU A 105 13.17 -9.38 -4.38
N GLU A 106 11.90 -9.35 -4.80
CA GLU A 106 11.43 -9.44 -6.18
C GLU A 106 10.27 -8.45 -6.38
N PHE A 107 9.95 -8.13 -7.63
CA PHE A 107 8.78 -7.34 -8.01
C PHE A 107 8.30 -7.78 -9.38
N ASP A 108 7.10 -8.37 -9.45
CA ASP A 108 6.43 -8.78 -10.68
C ASP A 108 5.29 -7.79 -10.99
N GLU A 109 5.46 -6.92 -11.99
CA GLU A 109 4.49 -5.89 -12.35
C GLU A 109 3.09 -6.43 -12.74
N GLU A 110 2.95 -7.75 -12.97
CA GLU A 110 1.63 -8.37 -13.22
C GLU A 110 0.80 -8.53 -11.93
N TYR A 111 1.46 -8.71 -10.78
CA TYR A 111 0.81 -9.00 -9.50
C TYR A 111 1.17 -7.97 -8.42
N ASP A 112 2.45 -7.63 -8.30
CA ASP A 112 2.95 -6.70 -7.30
C ASP A 112 2.57 -5.25 -7.60
N GLY A 113 2.22 -4.53 -6.54
CA GLY A 113 1.76 -3.15 -6.63
C GLY A 113 0.27 -3.01 -6.96
N ASP A 114 -0.43 -4.08 -7.31
CA ASP A 114 -1.89 -4.09 -7.26
C ASP A 114 -2.36 -4.51 -5.86
N GLY A 115 -2.97 -3.57 -5.15
CA GLY A 115 -3.46 -3.78 -3.79
C GLY A 115 -4.87 -3.25 -3.61
N GLU A 116 -5.64 -3.08 -4.69
CA GLU A 116 -6.99 -2.52 -4.63
C GLU A 116 -7.85 -3.22 -3.56
N GLU A 117 -7.90 -4.55 -3.61
CA GLU A 117 -8.74 -5.37 -2.72
C GLU A 117 -8.31 -5.29 -1.24
N LEU A 118 -7.01 -5.09 -0.96
CA LEU A 118 -6.53 -4.84 0.41
C LEU A 118 -7.13 -3.56 1.00
N GLY A 119 -7.36 -2.55 0.15
CA GLY A 119 -8.01 -1.30 0.54
C GLY A 119 -9.47 -1.47 0.94
N TYR A 120 -10.17 -2.45 0.36
CA TYR A 120 -11.59 -2.73 0.63
C TYR A 120 -11.82 -3.75 1.76
N ALA A 121 -10.80 -4.51 2.15
CA ALA A 121 -10.94 -5.64 3.07
C ALA A 121 -11.64 -5.29 4.40
N ALA A 122 -11.38 -4.10 4.96
CA ALA A 122 -12.00 -3.68 6.21
C ALA A 122 -13.48 -3.32 6.06
N ASP A 123 -13.84 -2.65 4.96
CA ASP A 123 -15.23 -2.30 4.65
C ASP A 123 -16.05 -3.56 4.36
N GLU A 124 -15.48 -4.49 3.60
CA GLU A 124 -16.12 -5.78 3.33
C GLU A 124 -16.34 -6.57 4.63
N ALA A 125 -15.30 -6.72 5.46
CA ALA A 125 -15.43 -7.44 6.72
C ALA A 125 -16.48 -6.81 7.65
N TYR A 126 -16.54 -5.48 7.69
CA TYR A 126 -17.55 -4.77 8.47
C TYR A 126 -18.97 -5.01 7.94
N GLU A 127 -19.16 -4.98 6.62
CA GLU A 127 -20.45 -5.27 5.99
C GLU A 127 -20.87 -6.72 6.24
N GLN A 128 -19.95 -7.69 6.15
CA GLN A 128 -20.24 -9.09 6.47
C GLN A 128 -20.68 -9.29 7.93
N LEU A 129 -20.04 -8.59 8.88
CA LEU A 129 -20.34 -8.69 10.31
C LEU A 129 -21.67 -8.04 10.71
N THR A 130 -22.01 -6.93 10.06
CA THR A 130 -23.10 -6.04 10.53
C THR A 130 -24.29 -5.98 9.58
N GLY A 131 -24.11 -6.35 8.31
CA GLY A 131 -25.08 -6.22 7.24
C GLY A 131 -25.29 -4.78 6.76
N VAL A 132 -24.38 -3.85 7.08
CA VAL A 132 -24.43 -2.45 6.64
C VAL A 132 -23.04 -1.94 6.24
N VAL A 133 -23.00 -0.92 5.39
CA VAL A 133 -21.77 -0.22 4.98
C VAL A 133 -21.07 0.39 6.19
N ALA A 134 -19.73 0.37 6.19
CA ALA A 134 -18.92 1.00 7.22
C ALA A 134 -19.26 2.50 7.38
N PRO A 135 -19.36 3.01 8.61
CA PRO A 135 -19.55 4.43 8.86
C PRO A 135 -18.28 5.22 8.56
N ASP A 136 -18.42 6.54 8.43
CA ASP A 136 -17.29 7.46 8.38
C ASP A 136 -16.32 7.24 9.56
N LEU A 137 -15.03 7.15 9.26
CA LEU A 137 -13.98 6.82 10.22
C LEU A 137 -13.61 7.98 11.15
N GLY A 138 -14.04 9.21 10.85
CA GLY A 138 -13.72 10.43 11.58
C GLY A 138 -12.28 10.92 11.37
N LEU A 139 -11.63 10.47 10.29
CA LEU A 139 -10.27 10.87 9.92
C LEU A 139 -10.30 12.15 9.06
N PRO A 140 -9.24 12.97 9.10
CA PRO A 140 -9.10 14.06 8.14
C PRO A 140 -9.05 13.48 6.72
N PRO A 141 -9.62 14.17 5.72
CA PRO A 141 -9.51 13.72 4.34
C PRO A 141 -8.05 13.75 3.89
N GLN A 142 -7.73 12.94 2.90
CA GLN A 142 -6.48 13.02 2.16
C GLN A 142 -6.20 14.48 1.71
N PRO A 143 -4.93 14.92 1.70
CA PRO A 143 -4.54 16.17 1.06
C PRO A 143 -4.96 16.21 -0.43
N ALA A 144 -5.25 17.41 -0.95
CA ALA A 144 -5.65 17.59 -2.35
C ALA A 144 -4.50 17.35 -3.36
N GLU A 145 -3.25 17.36 -2.90
CA GLU A 145 -2.05 17.11 -3.69
C GLU A 145 -1.08 16.25 -2.89
N PRO A 146 -0.26 15.41 -3.54
CA PRO A 146 0.76 14.64 -2.85
C PRO A 146 1.75 15.56 -2.13
N LEU A 147 2.23 15.12 -0.98
CA LEU A 147 3.23 15.83 -0.21
C LEU A 147 4.60 15.81 -0.92
N GLY A 148 5.40 16.85 -0.68
CA GLY A 148 6.77 16.93 -1.20
C GLY A 148 6.87 17.70 -2.52
N THR A 149 7.90 17.37 -3.31
CA THR A 149 8.20 18.07 -4.57
C THR A 149 7.73 17.23 -5.75
N PRO A 150 6.91 17.80 -6.66
CA PRO A 150 6.45 17.10 -7.86
C PRO A 150 7.57 16.38 -8.62
N VAL A 151 7.23 15.20 -9.12
CA VAL A 151 8.09 14.36 -9.96
C VAL A 151 7.55 14.43 -11.39
N ASP A 152 8.44 14.57 -12.37
CA ASP A 152 8.11 14.48 -13.79
C ASP A 152 8.22 13.02 -14.22
N PHE A 153 7.09 12.28 -14.19
CA PHE A 153 7.07 10.84 -14.47
C PHE A 153 7.36 10.50 -15.93
N GLU A 154 7.20 11.44 -16.86
CA GLU A 154 7.51 11.22 -18.28
C GLU A 154 9.02 11.35 -18.58
N ASN A 155 9.80 11.84 -17.61
CA ASN A 155 11.23 12.05 -17.74
C ASN A 155 12.02 10.92 -17.10
N GLU A 156 12.27 9.87 -17.89
CA GLU A 156 13.05 8.69 -17.47
C GLU A 156 14.43 9.04 -16.92
N ASP A 157 15.15 9.99 -17.51
CA ASP A 157 16.46 10.42 -17.01
C ASP A 157 16.36 11.08 -15.62
N ALA A 158 15.27 11.81 -15.36
CA ALA A 158 15.01 12.39 -14.04
C ALA A 158 14.60 11.33 -13.00
N LEU A 159 13.80 10.34 -13.40
CA LEU A 159 13.48 9.19 -12.54
C LEU A 159 14.74 8.38 -12.21
N ALA A 160 15.55 8.04 -13.22
CA ALA A 160 16.82 7.32 -13.03
C ALA A 160 17.81 8.06 -12.13
N ALA A 161 17.83 9.40 -12.20
CA ALA A 161 18.70 10.22 -11.35
C ALA A 161 18.16 10.35 -9.91
N ARG A 162 16.84 10.27 -9.71
CA ARG A 162 16.18 10.41 -8.41
C ARG A 162 16.07 9.08 -7.66
N PHE A 163 15.88 7.98 -8.39
CA PHE A 163 15.75 6.61 -7.88
C PHE A 163 16.79 5.67 -8.52
N PRO A 164 18.09 5.92 -8.35
CA PRO A 164 19.14 5.16 -9.01
C PRO A 164 19.13 3.66 -8.67
N GLU A 165 18.78 3.26 -7.45
CA GLU A 165 18.78 1.86 -7.04
C GLU A 165 17.59 1.10 -7.62
N LEU A 166 16.39 1.69 -7.54
CA LEU A 166 15.20 1.13 -8.19
C LEU A 166 15.38 1.06 -9.70
N TRP A 167 15.95 2.09 -10.31
CA TRP A 167 16.18 2.12 -11.74
C TRP A 167 17.17 1.05 -12.21
N ASP A 168 18.23 0.78 -11.45
CA ASP A 168 19.20 -0.27 -11.78
C ASP A 168 18.59 -1.68 -11.70
N ARG A 169 17.70 -1.92 -10.72
CA ARG A 169 17.05 -3.23 -10.51
C ARG A 169 15.83 -3.46 -11.39
N PHE A 170 14.95 -2.48 -11.50
CA PHE A 170 13.59 -2.62 -12.05
C PHE A 170 13.30 -1.68 -13.23
N GLY A 171 14.21 -0.76 -13.56
CA GLY A 171 14.02 0.14 -14.69
C GLY A 171 13.95 -0.60 -16.03
N PRO A 172 13.43 0.05 -17.08
CA PRO A 172 13.27 -0.56 -18.39
C PRO A 172 14.60 -1.08 -18.95
N ALA A 173 14.58 -2.29 -19.52
CA ALA A 173 15.75 -2.90 -20.14
C ALA A 173 16.31 -2.00 -21.26
N ARG A 174 17.60 -1.63 -21.14
CA ARG A 174 18.33 -0.84 -22.15
C ARG A 174 18.62 -1.62 -23.45
#